data_AF-A0A1A3NEP3-F1
#
_entry.id   AF-A0A1A3NEP3-F1
#
_cell.length_a   1.000
_cell.length_b   1.000
_cell.length_c   1.000
_cell.angle_alpha   90.00
_cell.angle_beta   90.00
_cell.angle_gamma   90.00
#
_symmetry.space_group_name_H-M   'P 1'
#
loop_
_entity.id
_entity.type
_entity.pdbx_description
1 polymer ?
#
loop_
_entity_poly.entity_id
_entity_poly.type
_entity_poly.pdbx_seq_one_letter_code
_entity_poly.pdbx_strand_id
1 'polypeptide(L)'
;MRAVQLDWAGAVRWHQRVHLDSPGVYLVALAESPDEVVTEPVCPVSAAAVQQLLDVRPELLLDGRRPSADALADRLASMWLADETVRYIGLAGTSVARRVRQYYKTALGARKPHAGGWPLKTLANLDQLWVHYAPCESVDAAERAMLDAFVRGISASARVAVCDPDLPLPFANLTVPGGARKRHWISGAREP
;
A
#
# COMPACT_ATOMS: atom_id res chain seq x y z
N MET A 1 -7.47 12.69 1.44
CA MET A 1 -8.60 13.06 0.55
C MET A 1 -8.93 14.54 0.68
N ARG A 2 -9.25 15.04 1.88
CA ARG A 2 -9.49 16.47 2.12
C ARG A 2 -8.32 17.38 1.75
N ALA A 3 -7.08 16.96 2.06
CA ALA A 3 -5.85 17.70 1.71
C ALA A 3 -5.66 17.94 0.19
N VAL A 4 -6.42 17.24 -0.65
CA VAL A 4 -6.41 17.38 -2.12
C VAL A 4 -7.81 17.68 -2.66
N GLN A 5 -8.70 18.21 -1.81
CA GLN A 5 -10.05 18.67 -2.17
C GLN A 5 -10.93 17.58 -2.81
N LEU A 6 -10.76 16.33 -2.40
CA LEU A 6 -11.65 15.24 -2.78
C LEU A 6 -12.78 15.04 -1.77
N ASP A 7 -13.98 14.82 -2.26
CA ASP A 7 -15.17 14.52 -1.47
C ASP A 7 -15.06 13.10 -0.86
N TRP A 8 -14.75 13.03 0.42
CA TRP A 8 -14.68 11.76 1.14
C TRP A 8 -16.08 11.13 1.22
N ALA A 9 -16.21 9.90 0.71
CA ALA A 9 -17.50 9.21 0.62
C ALA A 9 -17.69 8.12 1.70
N GLY A 10 -16.63 7.73 2.40
CA GLY A 10 -16.72 6.76 3.48
C GLY A 10 -15.43 5.99 3.73
N ALA A 11 -15.49 5.12 4.73
CA ALA A 11 -14.47 4.14 5.05
C ALA A 11 -15.14 2.80 5.39
N VAL A 12 -14.47 1.70 5.07
CA VAL A 12 -14.88 0.35 5.48
C VAL A 12 -13.68 -0.42 5.96
N ARG A 13 -13.90 -1.40 6.83
CA ARG A 13 -12.82 -2.28 7.28
C ARG A 13 -12.32 -3.13 6.11
N TRP A 14 -11.05 -3.53 6.14
CA TRP A 14 -10.50 -4.47 5.17
C TRP A 14 -11.39 -5.73 5.08
N HIS A 15 -11.51 -6.30 3.87
CA HIS A 15 -12.47 -7.35 3.50
C HIS A 15 -13.96 -6.97 3.48
N GLN A 16 -14.37 -5.81 3.98
CA GLN A 16 -15.75 -5.35 3.84
C GLN A 16 -16.02 -4.72 2.46
N ARG A 17 -17.30 -4.70 2.07
CA ARG A 17 -17.70 -4.17 0.77
C ARG A 17 -17.57 -2.65 0.76
N VAL A 18 -16.80 -2.11 -0.18
CA VAL A 18 -16.81 -0.68 -0.51
C VAL A 18 -18.11 -0.31 -1.24
N HIS A 19 -18.76 0.77 -0.82
CA HIS A 19 -20.05 1.25 -1.35
C HIS A 19 -19.86 2.39 -2.36
N LEU A 20 -18.93 2.22 -3.31
CA LEU A 20 -18.69 3.19 -4.39
C LEU A 20 -18.46 2.46 -5.72
N ASP A 21 -19.50 2.39 -6.54
CA ASP A 21 -19.49 1.68 -7.84
C ASP A 21 -19.34 2.66 -9.03
N SER A 22 -18.38 3.56 -8.89
CA SER A 22 -18.01 4.55 -9.91
C SER A 22 -16.48 4.73 -9.94
N PRO A 23 -15.93 5.46 -10.93
CA PRO A 23 -14.54 5.88 -10.89
C PRO A 23 -14.22 6.65 -9.61
N GLY A 24 -12.98 6.51 -9.13
CA GLY A 24 -12.51 7.20 -7.95
C GLY A 24 -11.15 6.74 -7.46
N VAL A 25 -10.81 7.20 -6.27
CA VAL A 25 -9.57 6.86 -5.57
C VAL A 25 -9.88 6.24 -4.22
N TYR A 26 -8.92 5.50 -3.69
CA TYR A 26 -8.98 4.92 -2.36
C TYR A 26 -7.62 4.96 -1.68
N LEU A 27 -7.63 4.89 -0.36
CA LEU A 27 -6.42 4.69 0.44
C LEU A 27 -6.68 3.63 1.51
N VAL A 28 -5.61 2.98 1.94
CA VAL A 28 -5.61 2.03 3.05
C VAL A 28 -4.88 2.68 4.22
N ALA A 29 -5.50 2.70 5.40
CA ALA A 29 -5.01 3.42 6.58
C ALA A 29 -5.20 2.61 7.87
N LEU A 30 -4.55 3.04 8.94
CA LEU A 30 -4.71 2.49 10.29
C LEU A 30 -5.98 2.96 11.01
N ALA A 31 -6.49 4.14 10.67
CA ALA A 31 -7.61 4.79 11.35
C ALA A 31 -8.91 4.70 10.53
N GLU A 32 -10.06 4.69 11.19
CA GLU A 32 -11.38 4.78 10.53
C GLU A 32 -11.72 6.22 10.11
N SER A 33 -11.41 7.17 11.00
CA SER A 33 -11.73 8.57 10.79
C SER A 33 -10.67 9.26 9.92
N PRO A 34 -11.06 10.08 8.93
CA PRO A 34 -10.12 10.80 8.08
C PRO A 34 -9.33 11.89 8.82
N ASP A 35 -9.76 12.28 10.03
CA ASP A 35 -9.11 13.33 10.85
C ASP A 35 -8.26 12.75 11.98
N GLU A 36 -8.28 11.42 12.16
CA GLU A 36 -7.54 10.75 13.21
C GLU A 36 -6.16 10.33 12.73
N VAL A 37 -5.14 10.63 13.53
CA VAL A 37 -3.77 10.21 13.28
C VAL A 37 -3.47 9.02 14.19
N VAL A 38 -3.54 7.82 13.60
CA VAL A 38 -3.09 6.58 14.24
C VAL A 38 -1.78 6.16 13.61
N THR A 39 -0.78 5.89 14.44
CA THR A 39 0.56 5.49 14.03
C THR A 39 0.89 4.11 14.59
N GLU A 40 1.82 3.42 13.95
CA GLU A 40 2.27 2.11 14.39
C GLU A 40 3.80 2.10 14.30
N PRO A 41 4.51 2.22 15.45
CA PRO A 41 5.95 2.37 15.45
C PRO A 41 6.71 1.20 14.83
N VAL A 42 6.16 -0.01 14.95
CA VAL A 42 6.80 -1.24 14.48
C VAL A 42 5.95 -1.85 13.37
N CYS A 43 6.55 -2.02 12.18
CA CYS A 43 5.85 -2.66 11.06
C CYS A 43 5.37 -4.06 11.48
N PRO A 44 4.05 -4.33 11.47
CA PRO A 44 3.51 -5.60 11.93
C PRO A 44 3.63 -6.65 10.82
N VAL A 45 4.85 -6.96 10.39
CA VAL A 45 5.09 -7.97 9.35
C VAL A 45 4.71 -9.36 9.87
N SER A 46 3.90 -10.09 9.10
CA SER A 46 3.51 -11.47 9.39
C SER A 46 4.57 -12.44 8.90
N ALA A 47 5.25 -13.13 9.81
CA ALA A 47 6.20 -14.19 9.48
C ALA A 47 5.56 -15.28 8.59
N ALA A 48 4.31 -15.64 8.87
CA ALA A 48 3.58 -16.63 8.08
C ALA A 48 3.33 -16.15 6.64
N ALA A 49 2.95 -14.89 6.44
CA ALA A 49 2.73 -14.34 5.10
C ALA A 49 4.04 -14.17 4.32
N VAL A 50 5.13 -13.81 5.00
CA VAL A 50 6.48 -13.75 4.41
C VAL A 50 6.92 -15.14 3.95
N GLN A 51 6.76 -16.17 4.79
CA GLN A 51 7.08 -17.53 4.42
C GLN A 51 6.22 -18.01 3.24
N GLN A 52 4.91 -17.79 3.29
CA GLN A 52 4.00 -18.09 2.19
C GLN A 52 4.46 -17.45 0.87
N LEU A 53 4.86 -16.18 0.90
CA LEU A 53 5.33 -15.48 -0.29
C LEU A 53 6.60 -16.13 -0.87
N LEU A 54 7.55 -16.51 -0.01
CA LEU A 54 8.75 -17.22 -0.45
C LEU A 54 8.41 -18.57 -1.07
N ASP A 55 7.48 -19.31 -0.46
CA ASP A 55 7.08 -20.64 -0.93
C ASP A 55 6.40 -20.56 -2.30
N VAL A 56 5.48 -19.63 -2.50
CA VAL A 56 4.74 -19.49 -3.78
C VAL A 56 5.54 -18.77 -4.87
N ARG A 57 6.61 -18.06 -4.50
CA ARG A 57 7.51 -17.34 -5.42
C ARG A 57 8.97 -17.80 -5.26
N PRO A 58 9.35 -19.03 -5.67
CA PRO A 58 10.74 -19.52 -5.61
C PRO A 58 11.76 -18.61 -6.33
N GLU A 59 11.32 -17.80 -7.29
CA GLU A 59 12.11 -16.82 -8.04
C GLU A 59 12.22 -15.44 -7.35
N LEU A 60 11.62 -15.23 -6.17
CA LEU A 60 11.75 -13.98 -5.43
C LEU A 60 13.21 -13.72 -5.05
N LEU A 61 13.70 -12.52 -5.39
CA LEU A 61 15.02 -12.06 -5.02
C LEU A 61 14.94 -10.76 -4.20
N LEU A 62 15.86 -10.65 -3.26
CA LEU A 62 16.21 -9.43 -2.53
C LEU A 62 17.67 -9.12 -2.84
N ASP A 63 17.95 -7.91 -3.33
CA ASP A 63 19.31 -7.50 -3.70
C ASP A 63 19.97 -8.50 -4.68
N GLY A 64 19.16 -9.07 -5.59
CA GLY A 64 19.60 -10.03 -6.61
C GLY A 64 19.82 -11.46 -6.11
N ARG A 65 19.53 -11.78 -4.85
CA ARG A 65 19.70 -13.12 -4.27
C ARG A 65 18.42 -13.61 -3.60
N ARG A 66 18.26 -14.92 -3.47
CA ARG A 66 17.17 -15.51 -2.68
C ARG A 66 17.35 -15.13 -1.20
N PRO A 67 16.40 -14.41 -0.56
CA PRO A 67 16.52 -14.07 0.86
C PRO A 67 16.06 -15.20 1.78
N SER A 68 16.46 -15.13 3.05
CA SER A 68 15.75 -15.81 4.14
C SER A 68 14.42 -15.11 4.45
N ALA A 69 13.55 -15.76 5.23
CA ALA A 69 12.31 -15.14 5.72
C ALA A 69 12.61 -13.85 6.51
N ASP A 70 13.57 -13.89 7.44
CA ASP A 70 13.95 -12.74 8.26
C ASP A 70 14.46 -11.58 7.39
N ALA A 71 15.35 -11.84 6.42
CA ALA A 71 15.87 -10.79 5.55
C ALA A 71 14.77 -10.13 4.69
N LEU A 72 13.78 -10.91 4.24
CA LEU A 72 12.64 -10.35 3.52
C LEU A 72 11.71 -9.55 4.45
N ALA A 73 11.48 -10.04 5.67
CA ALA A 73 10.69 -9.35 6.68
C ALA A 73 11.32 -8.00 7.07
N ASP A 74 12.64 -7.98 7.32
CA ASP A 74 13.41 -6.77 7.60
C ASP A 74 13.33 -5.78 6.45
N ARG A 75 13.45 -6.26 5.20
CA ARG A 75 13.30 -5.38 4.03
C ARG A 75 11.89 -4.80 3.93
N LEU A 76 10.85 -5.58 4.17
CA LEU A 76 9.47 -5.09 4.19
C LEU A 76 9.30 -4.05 5.31
N ALA A 77 9.78 -4.34 6.52
CA ALA A 77 9.74 -3.41 7.64
C ALA A 77 10.47 -2.08 7.33
N SER A 78 11.59 -2.12 6.59
CA SER A 78 12.31 -0.92 6.18
C SER A 78 11.51 0.01 5.25
N MET A 79 10.42 -0.48 4.62
CA MET A 79 9.53 0.34 3.80
C MET A 79 8.44 1.06 4.62
N TRP A 80 8.35 0.79 5.93
CA TRP A 80 7.34 1.31 6.84
C TRP A 80 7.69 2.72 7.32
N LEU A 81 6.69 3.60 7.33
CA LEU A 81 6.80 4.95 7.89
C LEU A 81 6.07 4.95 9.23
N ALA A 82 6.84 4.93 10.32
CA ALA A 82 6.33 4.66 11.68
C ALA A 82 5.26 5.65 12.17
N ASP A 83 5.40 6.91 11.80
CA ASP A 83 4.55 8.04 12.18
C ASP A 83 3.43 8.35 11.16
N GLU A 84 3.27 7.52 10.13
CA GLU A 84 2.26 7.74 9.09
C GLU A 84 1.04 6.86 9.29
N THR A 85 -0.16 7.42 9.09
CA THR A 85 -1.41 6.66 9.16
C THR A 85 -1.73 5.92 7.86
N VAL A 86 -1.35 6.49 6.71
CA VAL A 86 -1.68 5.95 5.37
C VAL A 86 -0.64 4.92 4.93
N ARG A 87 -1.10 3.74 4.50
CA ARG A 87 -0.26 2.59 4.12
C ARG A 87 -0.25 2.31 2.62
N TYR A 88 -1.30 2.71 1.92
CA TYR A 88 -1.42 2.55 0.47
C TYR A 88 -2.38 3.58 -0.11
N ILE A 89 -2.10 4.06 -1.32
CA ILE A 89 -2.96 4.92 -2.12
C ILE A 89 -3.14 4.26 -3.49
N GLY A 90 -4.37 4.20 -3.98
CA GLY A 90 -4.69 3.60 -5.27
C GLY A 90 -5.86 4.27 -5.98
N LEU A 91 -5.98 3.98 -7.27
CA LEU A 91 -7.07 4.47 -8.11
C LEU A 91 -7.91 3.35 -8.75
N ALA A 92 -9.10 3.72 -9.22
CA ALA A 92 -9.96 2.88 -10.03
C ALA A 92 -10.69 3.71 -11.10
N GLY A 93 -10.30 3.55 -12.37
CA GLY A 93 -10.93 4.28 -13.49
C GLY A 93 -12.33 3.82 -13.90
N THR A 94 -12.93 2.84 -13.21
CA THR A 94 -14.29 2.36 -13.54
C THR A 94 -15.14 2.09 -12.30
N SER A 95 -14.63 1.35 -11.32
CA SER A 95 -15.36 1.08 -10.07
C SER A 95 -14.39 0.82 -8.93
N VAL A 96 -14.42 1.67 -7.91
CA VAL A 96 -13.62 1.51 -6.69
C VAL A 96 -14.01 0.21 -5.98
N ALA A 97 -15.31 -0.08 -5.84
CA ALA A 97 -15.80 -1.31 -5.24
C ALA A 97 -15.24 -2.58 -5.91
N ARG A 98 -15.26 -2.62 -7.25
CA ARG A 98 -14.71 -3.75 -8.02
C ARG A 98 -13.19 -3.84 -7.88
N ARG A 99 -12.48 -2.72 -7.95
CA ARG A 99 -11.01 -2.66 -7.83
C ARG A 99 -10.54 -3.15 -6.47
N VAL A 100 -11.18 -2.68 -5.40
CA VAL A 100 -10.87 -3.09 -4.02
C VAL A 100 -11.22 -4.57 -3.80
N ARG A 101 -12.35 -5.06 -4.33
CA ARG A 101 -12.69 -6.49 -4.29
C ARG A 101 -11.67 -7.36 -5.03
N GLN A 102 -11.19 -6.92 -6.20
CA GLN A 102 -10.10 -7.60 -6.91
C GLN A 102 -8.86 -7.65 -6.02
N TYR A 103 -8.53 -6.55 -5.36
CA TYR A 103 -7.40 -6.48 -4.46
C TYR A 103 -7.51 -7.47 -3.30
N TYR A 104 -8.67 -7.58 -2.64
CA TYR A 104 -8.89 -8.57 -1.59
C TYR A 104 -8.68 -10.01 -2.08
N LYS A 105 -9.15 -10.32 -3.30
CA LYS A 105 -9.10 -11.69 -3.86
C LYS A 105 -7.77 -12.11 -4.48
N THR A 106 -6.94 -11.17 -4.94
CA THR A 106 -5.64 -11.51 -5.53
C THR A 106 -4.77 -12.20 -4.48
N ALA A 107 -4.42 -13.47 -4.65
CA ALA A 107 -3.55 -14.15 -3.70
C ALA A 107 -2.18 -13.46 -3.59
N LEU A 108 -1.52 -13.57 -2.43
CA LEU A 108 -0.14 -13.12 -2.28
C LEU A 108 0.75 -13.88 -3.27
N GLY A 109 1.59 -13.17 -4.01
CA GLY A 109 2.39 -13.74 -5.12
C GLY A 109 1.69 -13.79 -6.48
N ALA A 110 0.37 -13.60 -6.58
CA ALA A 110 -0.32 -13.62 -7.86
C ALA A 110 -0.17 -12.28 -8.63
N ARG A 111 -0.13 -12.35 -9.97
CA ARG A 111 -0.09 -11.14 -10.82
C ARG A 111 -1.45 -10.47 -11.02
N LYS A 112 -2.53 -11.25 -10.95
CA LYS A 112 -3.87 -10.81 -11.34
C LYS A 112 -4.93 -11.30 -10.34
N PRO A 113 -6.09 -10.64 -10.24
CA PRO A 113 -6.54 -9.47 -11.02
C PRO A 113 -5.92 -8.13 -10.60
N HIS A 114 -5.29 -8.04 -9.42
CA HIS A 114 -4.70 -6.79 -8.92
C HIS A 114 -3.40 -7.02 -8.15
N ALA A 115 -2.27 -6.84 -8.84
CA ALA A 115 -0.93 -7.04 -8.30
C ALA A 115 -0.37 -5.84 -7.52
N GLY A 116 -0.98 -4.66 -7.62
CA GLY A 116 -0.55 -3.46 -6.88
C GLY A 116 -0.81 -3.61 -5.39
N GLY A 117 0.00 -2.94 -4.55
CA GLY A 117 -0.19 -2.90 -3.11
C GLY A 117 0.18 -4.18 -2.35
N TRP A 118 0.68 -5.23 -3.02
CA TRP A 118 0.94 -6.55 -2.40
C TRP A 118 1.66 -6.54 -1.03
N PRO A 119 2.56 -5.60 -0.67
CA PRO A 119 3.14 -5.56 0.66
C PRO A 119 2.10 -5.47 1.79
N LEU A 120 0.90 -4.89 1.58
CA LEU A 120 -0.14 -4.90 2.62
C LEU A 120 -0.52 -6.33 3.03
N LYS A 121 -0.47 -7.29 2.11
CA LYS A 121 -0.81 -8.68 2.38
C LYS A 121 0.24 -9.43 3.20
N THR A 122 1.37 -8.80 3.49
CA THR A 122 2.36 -9.33 4.41
C THR A 122 2.19 -8.79 5.84
N LEU A 123 1.14 -8.00 6.12
CA LEU A 123 0.90 -7.45 7.45
C LEU A 123 0.04 -8.40 8.30
N ALA A 124 0.40 -8.57 9.57
CA ALA A 124 -0.33 -9.36 10.55
C ALA A 124 -1.66 -8.70 10.97
N ASN A 125 -1.75 -7.37 10.86
CA ASN A 125 -2.95 -6.60 11.20
C ASN A 125 -3.78 -6.20 9.96
N LEU A 126 -3.64 -6.90 8.84
CA LEU A 126 -4.33 -6.56 7.58
C LEU A 126 -5.85 -6.38 7.78
N ASP A 127 -6.48 -7.25 8.57
CA ASP A 127 -7.92 -7.23 8.87
C ASP A 127 -8.34 -6.08 9.80
N GLN A 128 -7.40 -5.30 10.32
CA GLN A 128 -7.64 -4.11 11.14
C GLN A 128 -7.53 -2.81 10.33
N LEU A 129 -7.04 -2.88 9.09
CA LEU A 129 -6.90 -1.71 8.24
C LEU A 129 -8.25 -1.22 7.72
N TRP A 130 -8.30 0.06 7.39
CA TRP A 130 -9.46 0.74 6.81
C TRP A 130 -9.21 1.12 5.36
N VAL A 131 -10.22 0.98 4.51
CA VAL A 131 -10.22 1.44 3.12
C VAL A 131 -11.13 2.65 3.02
N HIS A 132 -10.54 3.82 2.82
CA HIS A 132 -11.27 5.06 2.56
C HIS A 132 -11.40 5.27 1.06
N TYR A 133 -12.49 5.87 0.63
CA TYR A 133 -12.76 6.07 -0.80
C TYR A 133 -13.45 7.41 -1.08
N ALA A 134 -13.24 7.92 -2.29
CA ALA A 134 -13.84 9.13 -2.80
C ALA A 134 -14.12 8.98 -4.31
N PRO A 135 -15.31 9.37 -4.81
CA PRO A 135 -15.57 9.47 -6.24
C PRO A 135 -14.63 10.50 -6.87
N CYS A 136 -14.14 10.21 -8.07
CA CYS A 136 -13.34 11.14 -8.85
C CYS A 136 -13.31 10.68 -10.31
N GLU A 137 -13.53 11.58 -11.26
CA GLU A 137 -13.40 11.27 -12.68
C GLU A 137 -11.93 11.31 -13.13
N SER A 138 -11.18 12.33 -12.69
CA SER A 138 -9.75 12.51 -13.00
C SER A 138 -8.84 11.68 -12.08
N VAL A 139 -9.04 10.35 -12.10
CA VAL A 139 -8.42 9.43 -11.13
C VAL A 139 -6.90 9.47 -11.09
N ASP A 140 -6.22 9.64 -12.23
CA ASP A 140 -4.75 9.72 -12.28
C ASP A 140 -4.22 10.99 -11.63
N ALA A 141 -4.87 12.12 -11.88
CA ALA A 141 -4.50 13.41 -11.28
C ALA A 141 -4.75 13.38 -9.76
N ALA A 142 -5.87 12.78 -9.33
CA ALA A 142 -6.20 12.62 -7.92
C ALA A 142 -5.18 11.72 -7.19
N GLU A 143 -4.82 10.57 -7.76
CA GLU A 143 -3.81 9.67 -7.17
C GLU A 143 -2.45 10.37 -7.06
N ARG A 144 -2.03 11.08 -8.11
CA ARG A 144 -0.80 11.91 -8.09
C ARG A 144 -0.84 12.92 -6.97
N ALA A 145 -1.89 13.73 -6.89
CA ALA A 145 -2.03 14.76 -5.87
C ALA A 145 -2.01 14.17 -4.46
N MET A 146 -2.66 13.02 -4.24
CA MET A 146 -2.65 12.32 -2.96
C MET A 146 -1.25 11.83 -2.56
N LEU A 147 -0.50 11.25 -3.51
CA LEU A 147 0.89 10.83 -3.27
C LEU A 147 1.78 12.04 -2.97
N ASP A 148 1.62 13.15 -3.70
CA ASP A 148 2.41 14.35 -3.47
C ASP A 148 2.08 14.99 -2.11
N ALA A 149 0.80 15.01 -1.73
CA ALA A 149 0.36 15.48 -0.41
C ALA A 149 0.93 14.59 0.71
N PHE A 150 0.94 13.27 0.53
CA PHE A 150 1.56 12.34 1.46
C PHE A 150 3.05 12.65 1.61
N VAL A 151 3.81 12.69 0.51
CA VAL A 151 5.26 12.93 0.55
C VAL A 151 5.64 14.29 1.16
N ARG A 152 4.81 15.33 0.97
CA ARG A 152 5.00 16.63 1.64
C ARG A 152 4.72 16.60 3.14
N GLY A 153 3.85 15.70 3.59
CA GLY A 153 3.46 15.56 5.01
C GLY A 153 4.45 14.75 5.86
N ILE A 154 5.30 13.94 5.24
CA ILE A 154 6.23 13.05 5.94
C ILE A 154 7.21 13.84 6.80
N SER A 155 7.33 13.42 8.06
CA SER A 155 8.30 14.00 8.98
C SER A 155 9.74 13.79 8.53
N ALA A 156 10.64 14.69 8.93
CA ALA A 156 12.07 14.53 8.65
C ALA A 156 12.62 13.20 9.21
N SER A 157 12.12 12.75 10.36
CA SER A 157 12.56 11.52 11.00
C SER A 157 12.18 10.27 10.21
N ALA A 158 10.94 10.18 9.73
CA ALA A 158 10.46 9.05 8.96
C ALA A 158 11.08 9.00 7.56
N ARG A 159 11.32 10.16 6.95
CA ARG A 159 12.04 10.27 5.67
C ARG A 159 13.43 9.66 5.73
N VAL A 160 14.17 9.89 6.81
CA VAL A 160 15.53 9.34 6.95
C VAL A 160 15.50 7.85 7.31
N ALA A 161 14.48 7.41 8.05
CA ALA A 161 14.38 6.03 8.51
C ALA A 161 13.90 5.03 7.43
N VAL A 162 13.13 5.47 6.43
CA VAL A 162 12.62 4.59 5.37
C VAL A 162 13.73 4.13 4.43
N CYS A 163 13.54 2.97 3.80
CA CYS A 163 14.51 2.36 2.89
C CYS A 163 14.90 3.22 1.68
N ASP A 164 14.07 4.20 1.33
CA ASP A 164 14.30 5.09 0.20
C ASP A 164 13.91 6.54 0.55
N PRO A 165 14.84 7.31 1.16
CA PRO A 165 14.58 8.70 1.57
C PRO A 165 14.24 9.65 0.42
N ASP A 166 14.72 9.32 -0.79
CA ASP A 166 14.45 10.08 -2.02
C ASP A 166 13.04 9.82 -2.56
N LEU A 167 12.43 8.68 -2.19
CA LEU A 167 11.10 8.30 -2.63
C LEU A 167 10.27 7.64 -1.51
N PRO A 168 9.91 8.40 -0.45
CA PRO A 168 9.24 7.87 0.73
C PRO A 168 7.73 7.69 0.49
N LEU A 169 7.37 6.81 -0.44
CA LEU A 169 5.97 6.50 -0.74
C LEU A 169 5.32 5.74 0.42
N PRO A 170 3.97 5.74 0.52
CA PRO A 170 3.27 4.87 1.46
C PRO A 170 3.78 3.44 1.37
N PHE A 171 3.74 2.71 2.49
CA PHE A 171 4.35 1.38 2.64
C PHE A 171 4.22 0.50 1.38
N ALA A 172 3.00 0.33 0.86
CA ALA A 172 2.72 -0.56 -0.26
C ALA A 172 2.67 0.10 -1.64
N ASN A 173 2.89 1.42 -1.74
CA ASN A 173 3.12 2.08 -3.02
C ASN A 173 4.58 1.87 -3.43
N LEU A 174 4.80 1.08 -4.48
CA LEU A 174 6.15 0.74 -4.95
C LEU A 174 6.63 1.61 -6.12
N THR A 175 5.71 2.30 -6.78
CA THR A 175 6.02 3.11 -7.96
C THR A 175 5.18 4.38 -7.92
N VAL A 176 5.75 5.49 -8.37
CA VAL A 176 5.02 6.67 -8.78
C VAL A 176 4.37 6.39 -10.14
N PRO A 177 3.08 6.69 -10.37
CA PRO A 177 2.46 6.50 -11.68
C PRO A 177 3.27 7.15 -12.81
N GLY A 178 3.73 6.35 -13.78
CA GLY A 178 4.59 6.82 -14.88
C GLY A 178 5.98 7.31 -14.48
N GLY A 179 6.43 7.07 -13.24
CA GLY A 179 7.66 7.62 -12.68
C GLY A 179 8.57 6.59 -12.02
N ALA A 180 9.36 7.08 -11.06
CA ALA A 180 10.36 6.29 -10.35
C ALA A 180 9.74 5.16 -9.50
N ARG A 181 10.55 4.12 -9.26
CA ARG A 181 10.22 2.99 -8.39
C ARG A 181 11.00 3.09 -7.08
N LYS A 182 10.33 2.84 -5.95
CA LYS A 182 10.92 2.77 -4.61
C LYS A 182 12.10 1.78 -4.64
N ARG A 183 13.26 2.16 -4.13
CA ARG A 183 14.48 1.34 -4.04
C ARG A 183 14.40 0.30 -2.92
N HIS A 184 13.39 -0.55 -3.01
CA HIS A 184 13.16 -1.65 -2.07
C HIS A 184 13.88 -2.95 -2.46
N TRP A 185 14.42 -3.02 -3.69
CA TRP A 185 15.25 -4.14 -4.20
C TRP A 185 14.64 -5.55 -4.16
N ILE A 186 13.32 -5.65 -4.02
CA ILE A 186 12.59 -6.92 -4.13
C ILE A 186 12.13 -7.11 -5.58
N SER A 187 12.46 -8.24 -6.18
CA SER A 187 11.98 -8.68 -7.50
C SER A 187 11.37 -10.09 -7.41
N GLY A 188 10.61 -10.51 -8.42
CA GLY A 188 9.97 -11.83 -8.43
C GLY A 188 8.82 -12.05 -7.44
N ALA A 189 8.48 -11.04 -6.62
CA ALA A 189 7.41 -11.14 -5.60
C ALA A 189 5.99 -11.37 -6.17
N ARG A 190 5.81 -11.36 -7.49
CA ARG A 190 4.55 -11.68 -8.16
C ARG A 190 4.84 -12.45 -9.44
N GLU A 191 3.87 -13.25 -9.89
CA GLU A 191 3.90 -13.94 -11.19
C GLU A 191 4.29 -12.98 -12.35
N PRO A 192 5.01 -13.47 -13.37
CA PRO A 192 5.43 -12.68 -14.52
C PRO A 192 4.25 -12.12 -15.33
#